data_AF-A0A7J9LUX5-F1
#
_entry.id   AF-A0A7J9LUX5-F1
#
_cell.length_a   1.000
_cell.length_b   1.000
_cell.length_c   1.000
_cell.angle_alpha   90.00
_cell.angle_beta   90.00
_cell.angle_gamma   90.00
#
_symmetry.space_group_name_H-M   'P 1'
#
loop_
_entity.id
_entity.type
_entity.pdbx_description
1 polymer ?
#
loop_
_entity_poly.entity_id
_entity_poly.type
_entity_poly.pdbx_seq_one_letter_code
_entity_poly.pdbx_strand_id
1 'polypeptide(L)'
;MTGEMIQTKAKEFLQKTYGDANSEFNFSIGWLERFKARHVIKSYRRFGESGSIVIENIEDALPQIKAKLENFDRKNIYNMDETDLFYRLQILFASLMLK
;
A
#
# COMPACT_ATOMS: atom_id res chain seq x y z
N MET A 1 -4.21 3.13 3.28
CA MET A 1 -5.15 4.21 3.66
C MET A 1 -5.96 3.75 4.86
N THR A 2 -5.78 4.36 6.03
CA THR A 2 -6.47 3.95 7.26
C THR A 2 -7.82 4.68 7.40
N GLY A 3 -8.69 4.17 8.27
CA GLY A 3 -9.96 4.82 8.58
C GLY A 3 -9.80 6.23 9.16
N GLU A 4 -8.82 6.38 10.06
CA GLU A 4 -8.50 7.65 10.72
C GLU A 4 -8.10 8.73 9.71
N MET A 5 -7.31 8.39 8.69
CA MET A 5 -6.93 9.34 7.64
C MET A 5 -8.16 9.90 6.90
N ILE A 6 -9.16 9.05 6.63
CA ILE A 6 -10.39 9.47 5.96
C ILE A 6 -11.19 10.39 6.87
N GLN A 7 -11.31 10.07 8.16
CA GLN A 7 -12.02 10.91 9.14
C GLN A 7 -11.33 12.27 9.31
N THR A 8 -10.00 12.31 9.41
CA THR A 8 -9.22 13.56 9.50
C THR A 8 -9.42 14.43 8.28
N LYS A 9 -9.32 13.87 7.06
CA LYS A 9 -9.55 14.64 5.83
C LYS A 9 -10.99 15.11 5.67
N ALA A 10 -11.96 14.34 6.11
CA ALA A 10 -13.36 14.75 6.10
C ALA A 10 -13.61 15.95 7.04
N LYS A 11 -12.97 15.96 8.23
CA LYS A 11 -13.01 17.10 9.15
C LYS A 11 -12.40 18.37 8.55
N GLU A 12 -11.18 18.26 8.00
CA GLU A 12 -10.51 19.37 7.32
C GLU A 12 -11.38 19.95 6.19
N PHE A 13 -11.99 19.07 5.40
CA PHE A 13 -12.86 19.49 4.29
C PHE A 13 -14.11 20.21 4.79
N LEU A 14 -14.77 19.67 5.83
CA LEU A 14 -15.94 20.30 6.43
C LEU A 14 -15.64 21.71 6.93
N GLN A 15 -14.53 21.87 7.66
CA GLN A 15 -14.10 23.18 8.19
C GLN A 15 -13.79 24.16 7.06
N LYS A 16 -13.11 23.71 6.00
CA LYS A 16 -12.75 24.56 4.86
C LYS A 16 -13.98 25.00 4.05
N THR A 17 -15.00 24.15 3.92
CA THR A 17 -16.17 24.44 3.09
C THR A 17 -17.25 25.23 3.82
N TYR A 18 -17.45 24.96 5.12
CA TYR A 18 -18.58 25.51 5.87
C TYR A 18 -18.18 26.37 7.09
N GLY A 19 -16.87 26.53 7.36
CA GLY A 19 -16.37 27.22 8.54
C GLY A 19 -16.67 26.49 9.86
N ASP A 20 -16.67 27.21 10.97
CA ASP A 20 -16.91 26.64 12.31
C ASP A 20 -18.39 26.34 12.62
N ALA A 21 -19.31 26.67 11.71
CA ALA A 21 -20.75 26.53 11.92
C ALA A 21 -21.24 25.07 12.00
N ASN A 22 -20.38 24.10 11.69
CA ASN A 22 -20.74 22.68 11.58
C ASN A 22 -19.83 21.76 12.42
N SER A 23 -19.22 22.28 13.50
CA SER A 23 -18.25 21.55 14.33
C SER A 23 -18.82 20.31 15.04
N GLU A 24 -20.14 20.16 15.09
CA GLU A 24 -20.83 19.04 15.74
C GLU A 24 -20.92 17.76 14.90
N PHE A 25 -20.54 17.77 13.62
CA PHE A 25 -20.64 16.56 12.81
C PHE A 25 -19.67 15.48 13.29
N ASN A 26 -20.22 14.43 13.91
CA ASN A 26 -19.44 13.29 14.37
C ASN A 26 -19.16 12.31 13.21
N PHE A 27 -17.92 12.32 12.74
CA PHE A 27 -17.37 11.32 11.81
C PHE A 27 -17.16 9.96 12.51
N SER A 28 -18.23 9.37 13.00
CA SER A 28 -18.22 8.11 13.75
C SER A 28 -17.73 6.92 12.91
N ILE A 29 -17.46 5.79 13.57
CA ILE A 29 -17.11 4.53 12.90
C ILE A 29 -18.23 4.10 11.94
N GLY A 30 -19.50 4.19 12.36
CA GLY A 30 -20.64 3.85 11.50
C GLY A 30 -20.80 4.77 10.28
N TRP A 31 -20.47 6.07 10.43
CA TRP A 31 -20.38 6.98 9.28
C TRP A 31 -19.28 6.52 8.31
N LEU A 32 -18.10 6.21 8.83
CA LEU A 32 -16.94 5.79 8.03
C LEU A 32 -17.22 4.48 7.29
N GLU A 33 -17.86 3.50 7.93
CA GLU A 33 -18.26 2.23 7.31
C GLU A 33 -19.24 2.45 6.16
N ARG A 34 -20.29 3.26 6.38
CA ARG A 34 -21.26 3.60 5.34
C ARG A 34 -20.64 4.40 4.19
N PHE A 35 -19.72 5.31 4.51
CA PHE A 35 -18.97 6.09 3.53
C PHE A 35 -18.12 5.16 2.65
N LYS A 36 -17.35 4.25 3.26
CA LYS A 36 -16.56 3.26 2.54
C LYS A 36 -17.42 2.35 1.68
N ALA A 37 -18.55 1.87 2.20
CA ALA A 37 -19.49 1.02 1.46
C ALA A 37 -20.08 1.75 0.24
N ARG A 38 -20.50 3.01 0.40
CA ARG A 38 -21.08 3.83 -0.67
C ARG A 38 -20.08 4.10 -1.80
N HIS A 39 -18.82 4.32 -1.46
CA HIS A 39 -17.76 4.65 -2.42
C HIS A 39 -16.87 3.47 -2.78
N VAL A 40 -17.23 2.24 -2.38
CA VAL A 40 -16.51 1.01 -2.67
C VAL A 40 -15.02 1.08 -2.25
N ILE A 41 -14.74 1.77 -1.15
CA ILE A 41 -13.38 1.88 -0.59
C ILE A 41 -13.09 0.59 0.18
N LYS A 42 -12.26 -0.26 -0.40
CA LYS A 42 -11.85 -1.54 0.20
C LYS A 42 -10.42 -1.44 0.73
N SER A 43 -10.19 -1.92 1.96
CA SER A 43 -8.84 -2.13 2.48
C SER A 43 -8.45 -3.59 2.28
N TYR A 44 -7.43 -3.82 1.47
CA TYR A 44 -6.81 -5.14 1.34
C TYR A 44 -5.52 -5.13 2.14
N ARG A 45 -5.41 -6.03 3.11
CA ARG A 45 -4.11 -6.37 3.69
C ARG A 45 -3.46 -7.34 2.70
N ARG A 46 -2.50 -6.86 1.90
CA ARG A 46 -1.66 -7.74 1.12
C ARG A 46 -0.68 -8.39 2.09
N PHE A 47 -0.78 -9.70 2.26
CA PHE A 47 0.32 -10.47 2.83
C PHE A 47 1.35 -10.62 1.72
N GLY A 48 2.61 -10.28 2.00
CA GLY A 48 3.71 -10.64 1.10
C GLY A 48 3.82 -12.16 1.00
N GLU A 49 4.51 -12.67 -0.02
CA GLU A 49 4.73 -14.12 -0.22
C GLU A 49 5.27 -14.82 1.04
N SER A 50 5.95 -14.07 1.92
CA SER A 50 6.42 -14.47 3.25
C SER A 50 5.37 -15.15 4.13
N GLY A 51 4.08 -14.85 3.95
CA GLY A 51 2.99 -15.47 4.70
C GLY A 51 2.56 -16.86 4.20
N SER A 52 3.05 -17.30 3.03
CA SER A 52 2.69 -18.57 2.38
C SER A 52 3.86 -19.56 2.29
N ILE A 53 5.01 -19.25 2.90
CA ILE A 53 6.21 -20.07 2.75
C ILE A 53 6.18 -21.22 3.75
N VAL A 54 6.34 -22.44 3.24
CA VAL A 54 6.57 -23.65 4.05
C VAL A 54 8.03 -23.63 4.53
N ILE A 55 8.24 -23.59 5.84
CA ILE A 55 9.57 -23.42 6.46
C ILE A 55 10.54 -24.55 6.05
N GLU A 56 10.04 -25.77 5.89
CA GLU A 56 10.81 -26.94 5.44
C GLU A 56 11.46 -26.69 4.06
N ASN A 57 10.76 -26.00 3.14
CA ASN A 57 11.31 -25.66 1.82
C ASN A 57 12.41 -24.59 1.90
N ILE A 58 12.40 -23.76 2.95
CA ILE A 58 13.44 -22.73 3.18
C ILE A 58 14.73 -23.39 3.67
N GLU A 59 14.62 -24.39 4.56
CA GLU A 59 15.78 -25.06 5.17
C GLU A 59 16.67 -25.73 4.14
N ASP A 60 16.08 -26.33 3.09
CA ASP A 60 16.84 -26.94 1.99
C ASP A 60 17.30 -25.93 0.92
N ALA A 61 16.51 -24.89 0.65
CA ALA A 61 16.79 -23.93 -0.41
C ALA A 61 17.83 -22.87 -0.02
N LEU A 62 17.81 -22.37 1.23
CA LEU A 62 18.71 -21.31 1.68
C LEU A 62 20.21 -21.69 1.58
N PRO A 63 20.66 -22.88 2.00
CA PRO A 63 22.05 -23.28 1.86
C PRO A 63 22.51 -23.29 0.40
N GLN A 64 21.64 -23.77 -0.51
CA GLN A 64 21.94 -23.83 -1.95
C GLN A 64 22.05 -22.44 -2.58
N ILE A 65 21.18 -21.51 -2.17
CA ILE A 65 21.25 -20.12 -2.61
C ILE A 65 22.54 -19.46 -2.10
N LYS A 66 22.88 -19.66 -0.81
CA LYS A 66 24.13 -19.13 -0.23
C LYS A 66 25.37 -19.63 -0.96
N ALA A 67 25.46 -20.93 -1.23
CA ALA A 67 26.57 -21.53 -1.97
C ALA A 67 26.70 -20.96 -3.40
N LYS A 68 25.58 -20.65 -4.06
CA LYS A 68 25.60 -19.97 -5.37
C LYS A 68 26.10 -18.53 -5.25
N LEU A 69 25.65 -17.80 -4.23
CA LEU A 69 26.00 -16.40 -3.99
C LEU A 69 27.48 -16.21 -3.61
N GLU A 70 28.13 -17.20 -3.02
CA GLU A 70 29.58 -17.16 -2.70
C GLU A 70 30.47 -16.97 -3.95
N ASN A 71 29.97 -17.31 -5.13
CA ASN A 71 30.69 -17.09 -6.40
C ASN A 71 30.63 -15.63 -6.90
N PHE A 72 29.88 -14.76 -6.21
CA PHE A 72 29.70 -13.37 -6.59
C PHE A 72 30.21 -12.44 -5.49
N ASP A 73 30.92 -11.39 -5.87
CA ASP A 73 31.24 -10.31 -4.94
C ASP A 73 29.95 -9.71 -4.38
N ARG A 74 29.95 -9.32 -3.10
CA ARG A 74 28.80 -8.69 -2.43
C ARG A 74 28.22 -7.50 -3.18
N LYS A 75 29.05 -6.71 -3.87
CA LYS A 75 28.62 -5.57 -4.69
C LYS A 75 27.76 -5.95 -5.91
N ASN A 76 27.79 -7.21 -6.31
CA ASN A 76 27.05 -7.76 -7.45
C ASN A 76 25.81 -8.56 -7.00
N ILE A 77 25.53 -8.62 -5.69
CA ILE A 77 24.33 -9.27 -5.15
C ILE A 77 23.29 -8.18 -4.92
N TYR A 78 22.22 -8.21 -5.71
CA TYR A 78 21.13 -7.23 -5.66
C TYR A 78 19.83 -7.91 -5.24
N ASN A 79 19.09 -7.30 -4.30
CA ASN A 79 17.76 -7.76 -3.92
C ASN A 79 16.69 -7.10 -4.80
N MET A 80 15.99 -7.89 -5.60
CA MET A 80 15.02 -7.41 -6.59
C MET A 80 13.56 -7.54 -6.12
N ASP A 81 13.30 -8.18 -4.98
CA ASP A 81 11.95 -8.53 -4.49
C ASP A 81 11.01 -7.33 -4.25
N GLU A 82 11.56 -6.16 -3.91
CA GLU A 82 10.80 -4.94 -3.62
C GLU A 82 10.92 -3.84 -4.70
N THR A 83 11.66 -4.09 -5.79
CA THR A 83 11.78 -3.08 -6.87
C THR A 83 10.58 -3.21 -7.80
N ASP A 84 9.48 -2.59 -7.36
CA ASP A 84 8.20 -2.58 -8.06
C ASP A 84 8.41 -2.18 -9.52
N LEU A 85 7.81 -2.98 -10.41
CA LEU A 85 7.96 -2.93 -11.86
C LEU A 85 7.38 -1.61 -12.43
N PHE A 86 8.11 -0.50 -12.29
CA PHE A 86 7.74 0.77 -12.92
C PHE A 86 8.02 0.80 -14.44
N TYR A 87 8.49 -0.29 -15.03
CA TYR A 87 8.82 -0.37 -16.46
C TYR A 87 7.60 -0.21 -17.39
N ARG A 88 6.36 -0.28 -16.87
CA ARG A 88 5.12 -0.09 -17.65
C ARG A 88 4.16 0.98 -17.11
N LEU A 89 4.52 1.71 -16.07
CA LEU A 89 3.67 2.78 -15.50
C LEU A 89 3.82 4.13 -16.22
N GLN A 90 4.68 4.23 -17.25
CA GLN A 90 4.85 5.46 -18.03
C GLN A 90 3.70 5.74 -19.01
N ILE A 91 2.86 4.75 -19.35
CA ILE A 91 1.78 4.91 -20.33
C ILE A 91 0.52 5.58 -19.74
N LEU A 92 0.30 5.52 -18.43
CA LEU A 92 -0.90 6.10 -17.80
C LEU A 92 -0.71 7.55 -17.30
N PHE A 93 0.52 8.00 -17.04
CA PHE A 93 0.77 9.38 -16.60
C PHE A 93 0.83 10.39 -17.76
N ALA A 94 1.17 9.96 -18.98
CA ALA A 94 1.25 10.87 -20.13
C ALA A 94 -0.13 11.38 -20.61
N SER A 95 -1.22 10.62 -20.38
CA SER A 95 -2.56 11.02 -20.85
C SER A 95 -3.26 12.04 -19.94
N LEU A 96 -2.78 12.28 -18.72
CA LEU A 96 -3.41 13.22 -17.78
C LEU A 96 -2.75 14.62 -17.76
N MET A 97 -1.65 14.82 -18.48
CA MET A 97 -0.95 16.11 -18.57
C MET A 97 -1.21 16.85 -19.90
N LEU A 98 -2.17 16.39 -20.71
CA LEU A 98 -2.56 17.00 -21.99
C LEU A 98 -4.08 17.27 -22.11
N LYS A 99 -4.77 17.56 -21.01
CA LYS A 99 -6.06 18.24 -21.02
C LYS A 99 -6.11 19.33 -19.98
#